data_AF-A0A416FDN8-F1
#
_entry.id   AF-A0A416FDN8-F1
#
_cell.length_a   1.000
_cell.length_b   1.000
_cell.length_c   1.000
_cell.angle_alpha   90.00
_cell.angle_beta   90.00
_cell.angle_gamma   90.00
#
_symmetry.space_group_name_H-M   'P 1'
#
loop_
_entity.id
_entity.type
_entity.pdbx_description
1 polymer ?
#
loop_
_entity_poly.entity_id
_entity_poly.type
_entity_poly.pdbx_seq_one_letter_code
_entity_poly.pdbx_strand_id
1 'polypeptide(L)'
;MRKLTEKEIALLQSFKGQPDGANKFFTELEVIYQNDTDTLAEIRRCKDMRDSLDFLDTYPAHEKSQHMFYQFMDDLLSKIGYRK
;
A
#
# COMPACT_ATOMS: atom_id res chain seq x y z
N MET A 1 9.55 12.82 1.64
CA MET A 1 9.19 11.44 2.02
C MET A 1 10.15 10.89 3.07
N ARG A 2 9.70 10.86 4.33
CA ARG A 2 10.41 10.22 5.44
C ARG A 2 10.49 8.69 5.21
N LYS A 3 11.58 8.05 5.65
CA LYS A 3 11.69 6.58 5.67
C LYS A 3 11.06 6.01 6.94
N LEU A 4 10.46 4.83 6.81
CA LEU A 4 9.97 4.05 7.95
C LEU A 4 11.12 3.65 8.87
N THR A 5 10.86 3.68 10.17
CA THR A 5 11.75 3.11 11.19
C THR A 5 11.55 1.60 11.29
N GLU A 6 12.51 0.89 11.90
CA GLU A 6 12.42 -0.56 12.11
C GLU A 6 11.17 -0.96 12.91
N LYS A 7 10.77 -0.15 13.90
CA LYS A 7 9.55 -0.38 14.69
C LYS A 7 8.29 -0.26 13.84
N GLU A 8 8.21 0.76 13.00
CA GLU A 8 7.09 0.96 12.07
C GLU A 8 7.03 -0.16 11.03
N ILE A 9 8.18 -0.61 10.50
CA ILE A 9 8.26 -1.76 9.59
C ILE A 9 7.76 -3.03 10.29
N ALA A 10 8.22 -3.32 11.51
CA ALA A 10 7.80 -4.49 12.26
C ALA A 10 6.28 -4.49 12.54
N LEU A 11 5.72 -3.33 12.88
CA LEU A 11 4.28 -3.17 13.06
C LEU A 11 3.53 -3.47 11.76
N LEU A 12 3.96 -2.88 10.64
CA LEU A 12 3.34 -3.08 9.34
C LEU A 12 3.42 -4.55 8.88
N GLN A 13 4.56 -5.20 9.10
CA GLN A 13 4.76 -6.63 8.80
C GLN A 13 3.87 -7.52 9.67
N SER A 14 3.57 -7.11 10.91
CA SER A 14 2.71 -7.89 11.82
C SER A 14 1.27 -8.06 11.30
N PHE A 15 0.82 -7.18 10.41
CA PHE A 15 -0.51 -7.29 9.79
C PHE A 15 -0.58 -8.37 8.69
N LYS A 16 0.56 -8.86 8.20
CA LYS A 16 0.61 -9.90 7.17
C LYS A 16 -0.06 -11.19 7.67
N GLY A 17 -1.04 -11.69 6.92
CA GLY A 17 -1.77 -12.92 7.27
C GLY A 17 -2.85 -12.76 8.33
N GLN A 18 -3.05 -11.55 8.88
CA GLN A 18 -4.20 -11.27 9.74
C GLN A 18 -5.48 -11.09 8.92
N PRO A 19 -6.65 -11.37 9.51
CA PRO A 19 -7.92 -10.89 8.98
C PRO A 19 -7.86 -9.37 8.80
N ASP A 20 -8.24 -8.91 7.61
CA ASP A 20 -8.23 -7.49 7.23
C ASP A 20 -6.83 -6.84 7.25
N GLY A 21 -5.77 -7.66 7.19
CA GLY A 21 -4.39 -7.20 7.33
C GLY A 21 -3.97 -6.14 6.30
N ALA A 22 -4.47 -6.24 5.07
CA ALA A 22 -4.19 -5.25 4.03
C ALA A 22 -4.80 -3.88 4.36
N ASN A 23 -6.03 -3.83 4.88
CA ASN A 23 -6.65 -2.56 5.29
C ASN A 23 -5.94 -1.97 6.50
N LYS A 24 -5.58 -2.78 7.49
CA LYS A 24 -4.76 -2.34 8.63
C LYS A 24 -3.42 -1.76 8.18
N PHE A 25 -2.75 -2.41 7.23
CA PHE A 25 -1.50 -1.92 6.66
C PHE A 25 -1.64 -0.53 6.03
N PHE A 26 -2.64 -0.30 5.19
CA PHE A 26 -2.86 1.01 4.58
C PHE A 26 -3.28 2.07 5.61
N THR A 27 -4.17 1.74 6.54
CA THR A 27 -4.59 2.65 7.61
C THR A 27 -3.41 3.10 8.46
N GLU A 28 -2.52 2.17 8.84
CA GLU A 28 -1.33 2.51 9.62
C GLU A 28 -0.34 3.37 8.80
N LEU A 29 -0.16 3.10 7.51
CA LEU A 29 0.63 3.96 6.64
C LEU A 29 0.06 5.38 6.56
N GLU A 30 -1.27 5.52 6.44
CA GLU A 30 -1.93 6.83 6.45
C GLU A 30 -1.69 7.59 7.76
N VAL A 31 -1.66 6.89 8.90
CA VAL A 31 -1.34 7.48 10.23
C VAL A 31 0.11 7.91 10.32
N ILE A 32 1.06 7.08 9.89
CA ILE A 32 2.50 7.39 9.89
C ILE A 32 2.80 8.61 9.03
N TYR A 33 2.16 8.71 7.87
CA TYR A 33 2.39 9.78 6.88
C TYR A 33 1.32 10.88 6.89
N GLN A 34 0.50 10.98 7.94
CA GLN A 34 -0.60 11.97 8.03
C GLN A 34 -0.17 13.43 7.80
N ASN A 35 1.09 13.75 8.10
CA ASN A 35 1.67 15.09 7.96
C ASN A 35 2.49 15.28 6.65
N ASP A 36 2.66 14.23 5.84
CA ASP A 36 3.37 14.26 4.56
C ASP A 36 2.32 14.06 3.44
N THR A 37 1.73 15.18 3.01
CA THR A 37 0.58 15.19 2.08
C THR A 37 0.86 14.51 0.75
N ASP A 38 2.10 14.63 0.25
CA ASP A 38 2.51 14.03 -1.02
C ASP A 38 2.57 12.50 -0.89
N THR A 39 3.18 12.01 0.19
CA THR A 39 3.26 10.56 0.45
C THR A 39 1.89 9.98 0.76
N LEU A 40 1.06 10.71 1.50
CA LEU A 40 -0.32 10.32 1.80
C LEU A 40 -1.16 10.17 0.52
N ALA A 41 -0.98 11.06 -0.46
CA ALA A 41 -1.64 10.95 -1.75
C ALA A 41 -1.19 9.71 -2.55
N GLU A 42 0.10 9.37 -2.53
CA GLU A 42 0.62 8.14 -3.13
C GLU A 42 0.04 6.88 -2.45
N ILE A 43 -0.03 6.86 -1.12
CA ILE A 43 -0.61 5.75 -0.33
C ILE A 43 -2.09 5.55 -0.68
N ARG A 44 -2.87 6.63 -0.69
CA ARG A 44 -4.31 6.59 -1.03
C ARG A 44 -4.53 6.11 -2.45
N ARG A 45 -3.72 6.57 -3.41
CA ARG A 45 -3.79 6.09 -4.79
C ARG A 45 -3.55 4.58 -4.90
N CYS A 46 -2.57 4.04 -4.16
CA CYS A 46 -2.33 2.59 -4.14
C CYS A 46 -3.50 1.82 -3.53
N LYS A 47 -4.12 2.34 -2.48
CA LYS A 47 -5.31 1.77 -1.84
C LYS A 47 -6.52 1.78 -2.78
N ASP A 48 -6.80 2.91 -3.42
CA ASP A 48 -7.91 3.05 -4.38
C ASP A 48 -7.74 2.10 -5.57
N MET A 49 -6.51 1.94 -6.08
CA MET A 49 -6.21 0.99 -7.15
C MET A 49 -6.50 -0.45 -6.73
N ARG A 50 -6.10 -0.84 -5.51
CA ARG A 50 -6.39 -2.17 -4.96
C ARG A 50 -7.90 -2.39 -4.88
N ASP A 51 -8.63 -1.44 -4.29
CA ASP A 51 -10.07 -1.57 -4.08
C ASP A 51 -10.82 -1.59 -5.42
N SER A 52 -10.28 -0.92 -6.44
CA SER A 52 -10.82 -0.95 -7.80
C SER A 52 -10.66 -2.30 -8.50
N LEU A 53 -9.70 -3.15 -8.09
CA LEU A 53 -9.51 -4.48 -8.70
C LEU A 53 -10.73 -5.37 -8.55
N ASP A 54 -11.45 -5.24 -7.43
CA ASP A 54 -12.65 -6.03 -7.13
C ASP A 54 -13.84 -5.68 -8.04
N PHE A 55 -13.80 -4.54 -8.72
CA PHE A 55 -14.86 -4.06 -9.62
C PHE A 55 -14.55 -4.29 -11.11
N LEU A 56 -13.48 -5.01 -11.45
CA LEU A 56 -13.10 -5.28 -12.83
C LEU A 56 -13.75 -6.57 -13.35
N ASP A 57 -14.78 -6.40 -14.19
CA ASP A 57 -15.60 -7.48 -14.72
C ASP A 57 -14.88 -8.41 -15.73
N THR A 58 -13.74 -7.99 -16.27
CA THR A 58 -13.03 -8.76 -17.31
C THR A 58 -11.63 -9.15 -16.87
N TYR A 59 -11.27 -10.41 -17.11
CA TYR A 59 -9.97 -10.97 -16.79
C TYR A 59 -8.79 -10.13 -17.33
N PRO A 60 -8.78 -9.67 -18.61
CA PRO A 60 -7.66 -8.87 -19.12
C PRO A 60 -7.52 -7.51 -18.43
N ALA A 61 -8.64 -6.86 -18.08
CA ALA A 61 -8.62 -5.59 -17.36
C ALA A 61 -8.12 -5.79 -15.91
N HIS A 62 -8.57 -6.87 -15.27
CA HIS A 62 -8.13 -7.27 -13.94
C HIS A 62 -6.63 -7.54 -13.91
N GLU A 63 -6.11 -8.39 -14.79
CA GLU A 63 -4.68 -8.74 -14.87
C GLU A 63 -3.80 -7.51 -15.09
N LYS A 64 -4.15 -6.65 -16.05
CA LYS A 64 -3.39 -5.42 -16.32
C LYS A 64 -3.38 -4.47 -15.12
N SER A 65 -4.53 -4.30 -14.47
CA SER A 65 -4.65 -3.41 -13.31
C SER A 65 -3.93 -3.98 -12.10
N GLN A 66 -3.95 -5.31 -11.92
CA GLN A 66 -3.22 -5.99 -10.86
C GLN A 66 -1.71 -5.86 -11.03
N HIS A 67 -1.18 -6.02 -12.25
CA HIS A 67 0.24 -5.76 -12.52
C HIS A 67 0.63 -4.31 -12.20
N MET A 68 -0.21 -3.36 -12.62
CA MET A 68 0.02 -1.94 -12.36
C MET A 68 -0.02 -1.62 -10.86
N PHE A 69 -0.96 -2.23 -10.11
CA PHE A 69 -1.03 -2.13 -8.66
C PHE A 69 0.26 -2.62 -8.01
N TYR A 70 0.76 -3.81 -8.36
CA TYR A 70 1.99 -4.34 -7.77
C TYR A 70 3.21 -3.48 -8.09
N GLN A 71 3.31 -2.92 -9.31
CA GLN A 71 4.36 -1.98 -9.67
C GLN A 71 4.34 -0.72 -8.79
N PHE A 72 3.17 -0.07 -8.67
CA PHE A 72 3.03 1.11 -7.82
C PHE A 72 3.30 0.80 -6.35
N MET A 73 2.88 -0.38 -5.89
CA MET A 73 3.11 -0.79 -4.52
C MET A 73 4.60 -1.02 -4.25
N ASP A 74 5.32 -1.74 -5.10
CA ASP A 74 6.77 -1.95 -4.91
C ASP A 74 7.54 -0.62 -4.98
N ASP A 75 7.15 0.31 -5.86
CA ASP A 75 7.72 1.66 -5.93
C ASP A 75 7.47 2.43 -4.61
N LEU A 76 6.23 2.44 -4.12
CA LEU A 76 5.87 3.08 -2.86
C LEU A 76 6.68 2.49 -1.70
N LEU A 77 6.73 1.16 -1.58
CA LEU A 77 7.48 0.46 -0.52
C LEU A 77 8.97 0.83 -0.55
N SER A 78 9.57 0.88 -1.75
CA SER A 78 10.96 1.30 -1.93
C SER A 78 11.19 2.76 -1.49
N LYS A 79 10.30 3.67 -1.90
CA LYS A 79 10.37 5.09 -1.54
C LYS A 79 10.19 5.32 -0.04
N ILE A 80 9.32 4.58 0.65
CA ILE A 80 9.16 4.68 2.12
C ILE A 80 10.19 3.85 2.89
N GLY A 81 11.02 3.05 2.19
CA GLY A 81 12.07 2.24 2.80
C GLY A 81 11.56 1.00 3.52
N TYR A 82 10.38 0.52 3.16
CA TYR A 82 9.85 -0.73 3.66
C TYR A 82 10.69 -1.90 3.13
N ARG A 83 11.20 -2.73 4.05
CA ARG A 83 11.97 -3.93 3.72
C ARG A 83 11.10 -5.15 3.99
N LYS A 84 11.03 -6.06 3.02
CA LYS A 84 10.25 -7.31 3.12
C LYS A 84 10.92 -8.31 4.06
#